data_AF-A0A3S5GXY4-F1
#
_entry.id   AF-A0A3S5GXY4-F1
#
_cell.length_a   1.000
_cell.length_b   1.000
_cell.length_c   1.000
_cell.angle_alpha   90.00
_cell.angle_beta   90.00
_cell.angle_gamma   90.00
#
_symmetry.space_group_name_H-M   'P 1'
#
loop_
_entity.id
_entity.type
_entity.pdbx_description
1 polymer ?
#
loop_
_entity_poly.entity_id
_entity_poly.type
_entity_poly.pdbx_seq_one_letter_code
_entity_poly.pdbx_strand_id
1 'polypeptide(L)'
;MGTLSTSAWVLHDLGMAAGFGGSLYGKLALHPAVKDVASQEERGKLLYDTWHNYNYIDAISLGAMAIPWFIGRTAISGRSIDRTTRGLVLAKDVLIGASIITGIANMVSNKLIGEERPGGAVPFGPTGEPTPMTPPRATALKRFLAVSGPLHTVFVGGVIGLTAALAMKSGKSSKWSFLSRFLP
;
A
#
# COMPACT_ATOMS: atom_id res chain seq x y z
N MET A 1 -23.04 1.14 22.23
CA MET A 1 -22.40 2.14 21.37
C MET A 1 -21.02 1.63 20.97
N GLY A 2 -20.64 1.74 19.70
CA GLY A 2 -19.52 1.03 19.08
C GLY A 2 -18.14 1.64 19.31
N THR A 3 -17.48 1.29 20.41
CA THR A 3 -16.03 1.50 20.56
C THR A 3 -15.24 0.72 19.51
N LEU A 4 -15.71 -0.49 19.14
CA LEU A 4 -15.10 -1.28 18.06
C LEU A 4 -15.21 -0.61 16.68
N SER A 5 -16.26 0.16 16.36
CA SER A 5 -16.39 0.78 15.02
C SER A 5 -15.50 2.00 14.85
N THR A 6 -15.33 2.83 15.89
CA THR A 6 -14.49 4.04 15.80
C THR A 6 -13.01 3.66 15.72
N SER A 7 -12.55 2.74 16.56
CA SER A 7 -11.17 2.26 16.50
C SER A 7 -10.87 1.51 15.21
N ALA A 8 -11.83 0.72 14.68
CA ALA A 8 -11.70 0.07 13.38
C ALA A 8 -11.57 1.08 12.24
N TRP A 9 -12.34 2.17 12.29
CA TRP A 9 -12.27 3.25 11.31
C TRP A 9 -10.93 3.98 11.36
N VAL A 10 -10.48 4.38 12.56
CA VAL A 10 -9.19 5.03 12.75
C VAL A 10 -8.05 4.12 12.27
N LEU A 11 -8.09 2.83 12.60
CA LEU A 11 -7.08 1.87 12.16
C LEU A 11 -7.06 1.74 10.62
N HIS A 12 -8.24 1.67 9.99
CA HIS A 12 -8.36 1.63 8.54
C HIS A 12 -7.76 2.88 7.87
N ASP A 13 -8.10 4.06 8.37
CA ASP A 13 -7.61 5.34 7.85
C ASP A 13 -6.11 5.50 8.05
N LEU A 14 -5.59 5.14 9.22
CA LEU A 14 -4.14 5.14 9.49
C LEU A 14 -3.40 4.15 8.58
N GLY A 15 -3.95 2.96 8.36
CA GLY A 15 -3.39 1.97 7.44
C GLY A 15 -3.30 2.49 6.00
N MET A 16 -4.38 3.11 5.49
CA MET A 16 -4.37 3.74 4.17
C MET A 16 -3.38 4.91 4.10
N ALA A 17 -3.37 5.78 5.12
CA ALA A 17 -2.52 6.95 5.16
C ALA A 17 -1.03 6.59 5.17
N ALA A 18 -0.64 5.60 5.98
CA ALA A 18 0.73 5.12 6.04
C ALA A 18 1.15 4.42 4.73
N GLY A 19 0.34 3.49 4.20
CA GLY A 19 0.66 2.80 2.95
C GLY A 19 0.77 3.75 1.75
N PHE A 20 -0.17 4.69 1.62
CA PHE A 20 -0.16 5.69 0.55
C PHE A 20 0.96 6.73 0.74
N GLY A 21 1.07 7.30 1.94
CA GLY A 21 2.02 8.36 2.27
C GLY A 21 3.47 7.91 2.15
N GLY A 22 3.82 6.72 2.68
CA GLY A 22 5.17 6.19 2.55
C GLY A 22 5.56 5.89 1.11
N SER A 23 4.62 5.39 0.31
CA SER A 23 4.85 5.16 -1.12
C SER A 23 5.13 6.47 -1.87
N LEU A 24 4.40 7.55 -1.55
CA LEU A 24 4.64 8.87 -2.14
C LEU A 24 5.97 9.45 -1.68
N TYR A 25 6.25 9.42 -0.38
CA TYR A 25 7.52 9.89 0.18
C TYR A 25 8.71 9.16 -0.46
N GLY A 26 8.63 7.83 -0.57
CA GLY A 26 9.64 7.00 -1.19
C GLY A 26 10.01 7.44 -2.60
N LYS A 27 9.00 7.73 -3.44
CA LYS A 27 9.21 8.10 -4.84
C LYS A 27 9.56 9.57 -5.05
N LEU A 28 8.92 10.46 -4.30
CA LEU A 28 8.98 11.90 -4.55
C LEU A 28 10.04 12.62 -3.71
N ALA A 29 10.45 12.05 -2.59
CA ALA A 29 11.44 12.65 -1.69
C ALA A 29 12.69 11.77 -1.55
N LEU A 30 12.53 10.50 -1.14
CA LEU A 30 13.66 9.62 -0.85
C LEU A 30 14.48 9.28 -2.10
N HIS A 31 13.87 8.76 -3.16
CA HIS A 31 14.60 8.38 -4.38
C HIS A 31 15.35 9.54 -5.03
N PRO A 32 14.80 10.78 -5.10
CA PRO A 32 15.58 11.93 -5.54
C PRO A 32 16.70 12.34 -4.59
N ALA A 33 16.52 12.20 -3.27
CA ALA A 33 17.50 12.62 -2.28
C ALA A 33 18.76 11.73 -2.27
N VAL A 34 18.64 10.45 -2.65
CA VAL A 34 19.82 9.55 -2.66
C VAL A 34 20.86 9.90 -3.74
N LYS A 35 20.55 10.82 -4.67
CA LYS A 35 21.52 11.33 -5.65
C LYS A 35 22.73 12.00 -4.99
N ASP A 36 22.56 12.51 -3.77
CA ASP A 36 23.60 13.23 -3.02
C ASP A 36 24.59 12.25 -2.35
N VAL A 37 24.30 10.95 -2.36
CA VAL A 37 25.22 9.90 -1.89
C VAL A 37 26.15 9.50 -3.03
N ALA A 38 27.44 9.79 -2.90
CA ALA A 38 28.40 9.58 -3.98
C ALA A 38 28.58 8.11 -4.38
N SER A 39 28.71 7.20 -3.41
CA SER A 39 28.92 5.77 -3.65
C SER A 39 27.64 5.07 -4.13
N GLN A 40 27.74 4.31 -5.21
CA GLN A 40 26.61 3.53 -5.74
C GLN A 40 26.18 2.41 -4.77
N GLU A 41 27.16 1.77 -4.10
CA GLU A 41 26.91 0.70 -3.14
C GLU A 41 26.30 1.25 -1.85
N GLU A 42 26.75 2.42 -1.41
CA GLU A 42 26.17 3.11 -0.25
C GLU A 42 24.74 3.59 -0.53
N ARG A 43 24.48 4.12 -1.75
CA ARG A 43 23.12 4.38 -2.23
C ARG A 43 22.25 3.13 -2.16
N GLY A 44 22.77 2.02 -2.67
CA GLY A 44 22.14 0.70 -2.63
C GLY A 44 21.73 0.29 -1.23
N LYS A 45 22.70 0.32 -0.34
CA LYS A 45 22.55 -0.02 1.07
C LYS A 45 21.53 0.88 1.77
N LEU A 46 21.64 2.20 1.59
CA LEU A 46 20.70 3.17 2.16
C LEU A 46 19.27 2.91 1.69
N LEU A 47 19.07 2.70 0.38
CA LEU A 47 17.77 2.37 -0.18
C LEU A 47 17.24 1.05 0.38
N TYR A 48 18.06 0.00 0.40
CA TYR A 48 17.68 -1.29 0.96
C TYR A 48 17.28 -1.17 2.42
N ASP A 49 18.12 -0.59 3.28
CA ASP A 49 17.88 -0.45 4.71
C ASP A 49 16.61 0.38 4.96
N THR A 50 16.40 1.46 4.20
CA THR A 50 15.19 2.29 4.32
C THR A 50 13.93 1.50 3.97
N TRP A 51 13.90 0.85 2.80
CA TRP A 51 12.72 0.10 2.37
C TRP A 51 12.51 -1.19 3.18
N HIS A 52 13.58 -1.83 3.63
CA HIS A 52 13.50 -3.00 4.49
C HIS A 52 12.84 -2.66 5.82
N ASN A 53 13.25 -1.55 6.46
CA ASN A 53 12.60 -1.07 7.68
C ASN A 53 11.15 -0.62 7.40
N TYR A 54 10.91 0.04 6.27
CA TYR A 54 9.57 0.48 5.90
C TYR A 54 8.61 -0.69 5.59
N ASN A 55 9.11 -1.82 5.09
CA ASN A 55 8.28 -3.00 4.81
C ASN A 55 7.53 -3.50 6.05
N TYR A 56 8.08 -3.34 7.25
CA TYR A 56 7.36 -3.65 8.49
C TYR A 56 6.16 -2.71 8.71
N ILE A 57 6.35 -1.42 8.49
CA ILE A 57 5.30 -0.41 8.55
C ILE A 57 4.26 -0.67 7.47
N ASP A 58 4.68 -1.00 6.26
CA ASP A 58 3.80 -1.28 5.14
C ASP A 58 2.96 -2.55 5.35
N ALA A 59 3.55 -3.61 5.92
CA ALA A 59 2.82 -4.81 6.31
C ALA A 59 1.74 -4.52 7.37
N ILE A 60 2.08 -3.73 8.40
CA ILE A 60 1.13 -3.28 9.41
C ILE A 60 0.03 -2.43 8.75
N SER A 61 0.41 -1.54 7.84
CA SER A 61 -0.50 -0.64 7.13
C SER A 61 -1.52 -1.41 6.29
N LEU A 62 -1.09 -2.44 5.56
CA LEU A 62 -1.96 -3.32 4.80
C LEU A 62 -2.93 -4.08 5.70
N GLY A 63 -2.44 -4.61 6.83
CA GLY A 63 -3.29 -5.28 7.81
C GLY A 63 -4.33 -4.34 8.42
N ALA A 64 -3.89 -3.16 8.86
CA ALA A 64 -4.70 -2.11 9.44
C ALA A 64 -5.78 -1.60 8.48
N MET A 65 -5.47 -1.50 7.19
CA MET A 65 -6.43 -1.20 6.13
C MET A 65 -7.39 -2.38 5.88
N ALA A 66 -6.89 -3.59 5.69
CA ALA A 66 -7.69 -4.69 5.17
C ALA A 66 -8.57 -5.38 6.24
N ILE A 67 -8.03 -5.63 7.43
CA ILE A 67 -8.70 -6.45 8.45
C ILE A 67 -10.02 -5.81 8.90
N PRO A 68 -10.06 -4.53 9.30
CA PRO A 68 -11.31 -3.89 9.72
C PRO A 68 -12.36 -3.89 8.60
N TRP A 69 -11.93 -3.65 7.35
CA TRP A 69 -12.82 -3.68 6.19
C TRP A 69 -13.46 -5.05 6.00
N PHE A 70 -12.66 -6.13 5.95
CA PHE A 70 -13.18 -7.46 5.68
C PHE A 70 -14.01 -8.02 6.85
N ILE A 71 -13.69 -7.67 8.10
CA ILE A 71 -14.55 -8.00 9.24
C ILE A 71 -15.91 -7.31 9.07
N GLY A 72 -15.93 -6.00 8.81
CA GLY A 72 -17.16 -5.25 8.59
C GLY A 72 -17.97 -5.75 7.38
N ARG A 73 -17.26 -6.19 6.33
CA ARG A 73 -17.83 -6.72 5.08
C ARG A 73 -18.72 -7.94 5.32
N THR A 74 -18.47 -8.73 6.37
CA THR A 74 -19.29 -9.90 6.75
C THR A 74 -20.71 -9.52 7.20
N ALA A 75 -20.91 -8.30 7.70
CA ALA A 75 -22.22 -7.80 8.12
C ALA A 75 -23.14 -7.41 6.94
N ILE A 76 -22.62 -7.41 5.71
CA ILE A 76 -23.34 -6.97 4.51
C ILE A 76 -23.72 -8.18 3.64
N SER A 77 -25.01 -8.49 3.59
CA SER A 77 -25.56 -9.53 2.71
C SER A 77 -25.97 -8.96 1.34
N GLY A 78 -25.92 -9.77 0.28
CA GLY A 78 -26.14 -9.31 -1.10
C GLY A 78 -27.53 -8.70 -1.40
N ARG A 79 -28.49 -8.82 -0.49
CA ARG A 79 -29.83 -8.22 -0.57
C ARG A 79 -30.01 -6.97 0.29
N SER A 80 -29.02 -6.60 1.11
CA SER A 80 -29.14 -5.50 2.08
C SER A 80 -28.76 -4.12 1.53
N ILE A 81 -28.21 -4.04 0.31
CA ILE A 81 -27.71 -2.80 -0.31
C ILE A 81 -28.17 -2.64 -1.77
N ASP A 82 -28.30 -1.40 -2.24
CA ASP A 82 -28.66 -1.08 -3.62
C ASP A 82 -27.54 -1.45 -4.61
N ARG A 83 -27.88 -1.57 -5.91
CA ARG A 83 -26.96 -2.00 -6.98
C ARG A 83 -25.70 -1.13 -7.06
N THR A 84 -25.84 0.19 -6.89
CA THR A 84 -24.72 1.13 -6.94
C THR A 84 -23.81 0.96 -5.72
N THR A 85 -24.36 0.81 -4.51
CA THR A 85 -23.56 0.53 -3.30
C THR A 85 -22.82 -0.79 -3.43
N ARG A 86 -23.49 -1.82 -3.96
CA ARG A 86 -22.87 -3.12 -4.21
C ARG A 86 -21.68 -3.01 -5.17
N GLY A 87 -21.81 -2.20 -6.23
CA GLY A 87 -20.70 -1.92 -7.15
C GLY A 87 -19.51 -1.26 -6.46
N LEU A 88 -19.74 -0.25 -5.62
CA LEU A 88 -18.68 0.43 -4.88
C LEU A 88 -17.98 -0.48 -3.86
N VAL A 89 -18.75 -1.30 -3.14
CA VAL A 89 -18.22 -2.28 -2.19
C VAL A 89 -17.34 -3.32 -2.91
N LEU A 90 -17.81 -3.87 -4.04
CA LEU A 90 -17.02 -4.81 -4.84
C LEU A 90 -15.77 -4.16 -5.42
N ALA A 91 -15.85 -2.90 -5.86
CA ALA A 91 -14.68 -2.17 -6.32
C ALA A 91 -13.65 -1.98 -5.19
N LYS A 92 -14.11 -1.66 -3.96
CA LYS A 92 -13.22 -1.55 -2.78
C LYS A 92 -12.61 -2.90 -2.41
N ASP A 93 -13.37 -3.99 -2.48
CA ASP A 93 -12.88 -5.36 -2.28
C ASP A 93 -11.73 -5.68 -3.27
N VAL A 94 -11.91 -5.38 -4.56
CA VAL A 94 -10.89 -5.59 -5.59
C VAL A 94 -9.66 -4.72 -5.37
N LEU A 95 -9.83 -3.44 -5.04
CA LEU A 95 -8.69 -2.54 -4.80
C LEU A 95 -7.89 -2.91 -3.56
N ILE A 96 -8.54 -3.33 -2.47
CA ILE A 96 -7.84 -3.82 -1.27
C ILE A 96 -7.08 -5.11 -1.61
N GLY A 97 -7.71 -6.06 -2.31
CA GLY A 97 -7.04 -7.28 -2.76
C GLY A 97 -5.81 -7.00 -3.63
N ALA A 98 -5.96 -6.11 -4.61
CA ALA A 98 -4.87 -5.69 -5.49
C ALA A 98 -3.74 -4.98 -4.71
N SER A 99 -4.09 -4.15 -3.72
CA SER A 99 -3.12 -3.48 -2.84
C SER A 99 -2.31 -4.49 -2.03
N ILE A 100 -2.96 -5.51 -1.45
CA ILE A 100 -2.28 -6.57 -0.69
C ILE A 100 -1.32 -7.36 -1.59
N ILE A 101 -1.78 -7.81 -2.76
CA ILE A 101 -0.98 -8.62 -3.69
C ILE A 101 0.25 -7.83 -4.14
N THR A 102 0.06 -6.59 -4.60
CA THR A 102 1.16 -5.73 -5.05
C THR A 102 2.09 -5.33 -3.92
N GLY A 103 1.57 -5.04 -2.72
CA GLY A 103 2.37 -4.71 -1.55
C GLY A 103 3.30 -5.85 -1.16
N ILE A 104 2.76 -7.07 -1.01
CA ILE A 104 3.56 -8.27 -0.71
C ILE A 104 4.60 -8.52 -1.80
N ALA A 105 4.21 -8.43 -3.07
CA ALA A 105 5.14 -8.61 -4.18
C ALA A 105 6.29 -7.59 -4.15
N ASN A 106 5.99 -6.33 -3.80
CA ASN A 106 6.99 -5.27 -3.66
C ASN A 106 7.95 -5.56 -2.49
N MET A 107 7.42 -5.95 -1.31
CA MET A 107 8.22 -6.28 -0.14
C MET A 107 9.18 -7.45 -0.41
N VAL A 108 8.66 -8.51 -1.02
CA VAL A 108 9.46 -9.69 -1.40
C VAL A 108 10.52 -9.29 -2.42
N SER A 109 10.16 -8.52 -3.44
CA SER A 109 11.13 -8.05 -4.45
C SER A 109 12.24 -7.21 -3.83
N ASN A 110 11.90 -6.32 -2.89
CA ASN A 110 12.90 -5.51 -2.18
C ASN A 110 13.85 -6.37 -1.33
N LYS A 111 13.32 -7.37 -0.63
CA LYS A 111 14.13 -8.34 0.12
C LYS A 111 15.09 -9.11 -0.79
N LEU A 112 14.57 -9.66 -1.88
CA LEU A 112 15.35 -10.42 -2.85
C LEU A 112 16.45 -9.57 -3.51
N ILE A 113 16.20 -8.28 -3.76
CA ILE A 113 17.24 -7.36 -4.23
C ILE A 113 18.37 -7.27 -3.20
N GLY A 114 18.05 -7.05 -1.92
CA GLY A 114 19.07 -6.90 -0.87
C GLY A 114 19.92 -8.13 -0.64
N GLU A 115 19.41 -9.32 -0.95
CA GLU A 115 20.15 -10.59 -0.84
C GLU A 115 21.24 -10.74 -1.93
N GLU A 116 21.21 -9.95 -3.00
CA GLU A 116 22.17 -10.05 -4.11
C GLU A 116 23.56 -9.51 -3.76
N ARG A 117 23.71 -8.77 -2.65
CA ARG A 117 25.00 -8.27 -2.15
C ARG A 117 25.04 -8.27 -0.63
N PRO A 118 26.22 -8.49 -0.02
CA PRO A 118 26.38 -8.39 1.43
C PRO A 118 25.83 -7.09 1.99
N GLY A 119 24.99 -7.18 3.02
CA GLY A 119 24.40 -6.02 3.69
C GLY A 119 23.52 -5.12 2.83
N GLY A 120 22.96 -5.64 1.72
CA GLY A 120 22.05 -4.91 0.84
C GLY A 120 22.70 -3.87 -0.07
N ALA A 121 24.03 -3.87 -0.17
CA ALA A 121 24.83 -2.88 -0.90
C ALA A 121 24.79 -3.10 -2.44
N VAL A 122 23.60 -3.23 -3.01
CA VAL A 122 23.41 -3.39 -4.46
C VAL A 122 23.63 -2.05 -5.16
N PRO A 123 24.60 -1.92 -6.08
CA PRO A 123 24.94 -0.63 -6.66
C PRO A 123 23.78 -0.07 -7.49
N PHE A 124 23.31 1.13 -7.15
CA PHE A 124 22.25 1.84 -7.88
C PHE A 124 22.69 3.25 -8.32
N GLY A 125 22.03 3.74 -9.37
CA GLY A 125 22.21 5.07 -9.92
C GLY A 125 21.60 6.18 -9.04
N PRO A 126 21.75 7.46 -9.44
CA PRO A 126 21.36 8.59 -8.60
C PRO A 126 19.86 8.69 -8.28
N THR A 127 18.99 8.06 -9.07
CA THR A 127 17.54 7.99 -8.81
C THR A 127 17.10 6.60 -8.34
N GLY A 128 18.06 5.75 -7.97
CA GLY A 128 17.81 4.36 -7.57
C GLY A 128 17.60 3.41 -8.76
N GLU A 129 17.96 3.80 -9.97
CA GLU A 129 17.89 2.97 -11.17
C GLU A 129 19.04 1.94 -11.23
N PRO A 130 18.87 0.81 -11.95
CA PRO A 130 19.96 -0.15 -12.16
C PRO A 130 21.13 0.47 -12.94
N THR A 131 22.35 0.07 -12.58
CA THR A 131 23.61 0.41 -13.24
C THR A 131 24.21 -0.83 -13.92
N PRO A 132 25.26 -0.70 -14.76
CA PRO A 132 25.97 -1.85 -15.30
C PRO A 132 26.57 -2.79 -14.22
N MET A 133 26.79 -2.28 -13.01
CA MET A 133 27.30 -3.05 -11.87
C MET A 133 26.20 -3.76 -11.08
N THR A 134 24.92 -3.44 -11.33
CA THR A 134 23.78 -4.07 -10.67
C THR A 134 23.63 -5.52 -11.16
N PRO A 135 23.50 -6.51 -10.26
CA PRO A 135 23.26 -7.90 -10.65
C PRO A 135 22.04 -8.04 -11.57
N PRO A 136 22.05 -8.98 -12.54
CA PRO A 136 20.95 -9.13 -13.50
C PRO A 136 19.59 -9.39 -12.83
N ARG A 137 19.57 -10.18 -11.75
CA ARG A 137 18.36 -10.47 -10.99
C ARG A 137 17.82 -9.23 -10.28
N ALA A 138 18.68 -8.46 -9.60
CA ALA A 138 18.30 -7.18 -9.01
C ALA A 138 17.76 -6.20 -10.07
N THR A 139 18.35 -6.17 -11.28
CA THR A 139 17.87 -5.35 -12.39
C THR A 139 16.45 -5.72 -12.81
N ALA A 140 16.15 -7.01 -12.95
CA ALA A 140 14.81 -7.49 -13.29
C ALA A 140 13.78 -7.11 -12.21
N LEU A 141 14.11 -7.34 -10.94
CA LEU A 141 13.26 -6.98 -9.80
C LEU A 141 13.02 -5.46 -9.71
N LYS A 142 14.04 -4.64 -9.98
CA LYS A 142 13.90 -3.18 -10.03
C LYS A 142 12.98 -2.73 -11.16
N ARG A 143 13.04 -3.36 -12.34
CA ARG A 143 12.11 -3.09 -13.45
C ARG A 143 10.67 -3.46 -13.09
N PHE A 144 10.49 -4.59 -12.40
CA PHE A 144 9.18 -4.95 -11.86
C PHE A 144 8.67 -3.89 -10.87
N LEU A 145 9.50 -3.48 -9.91
CA LEU A 145 9.16 -2.47 -8.91
C LEU A 145 8.86 -1.09 -9.52
N ALA A 146 9.49 -0.73 -10.65
CA ALA A 146 9.22 0.51 -11.36
C ALA A 146 7.77 0.60 -11.87
N VAL A 147 7.09 -0.55 -12.06
CA VAL A 147 5.69 -0.63 -12.48
C VAL A 147 4.78 -0.97 -11.29
N SER A 148 5.14 -2.00 -10.52
CA SER A 148 4.35 -2.49 -9.39
C SER A 148 4.25 -1.46 -8.25
N GLY A 149 5.32 -0.69 -8.01
CA GLY A 149 5.33 0.37 -7.01
C GLY A 149 4.28 1.45 -7.29
N PRO A 150 4.26 2.09 -8.48
CA PRO A 150 3.20 3.02 -8.89
C PRO A 150 1.79 2.43 -8.84
N LEU A 151 1.61 1.21 -9.36
CA LEU A 151 0.31 0.54 -9.33
C LEU A 151 -0.20 0.34 -7.90
N HIS A 152 0.67 -0.10 -6.99
CA HIS A 152 0.35 -0.24 -5.57
C HIS A 152 -0.18 1.08 -4.98
N THR A 153 0.52 2.19 -5.21
CA THR A 153 0.10 3.52 -4.74
C THR A 153 -1.26 3.93 -5.32
N VAL A 154 -1.51 3.66 -6.60
CA VAL A 154 -2.80 3.93 -7.25
C VAL A 154 -3.92 3.10 -6.62
N PHE A 155 -3.67 1.81 -6.31
CA PHE A 155 -4.67 0.98 -5.65
C PHE A 155 -5.03 1.48 -4.26
N VAL A 156 -4.04 1.78 -3.41
CA VAL A 156 -4.29 2.33 -2.07
C VAL A 156 -5.00 3.69 -2.16
N GLY A 157 -4.58 4.57 -3.08
CA GLY A 157 -5.27 5.84 -3.34
C GLY A 157 -6.71 5.66 -3.80
N GLY A 158 -6.98 4.63 -4.60
CA GLY A 158 -8.34 4.26 -5.01
C GLY A 158 -9.17 3.74 -3.84
N VAL A 159 -8.59 2.99 -2.89
CA VAL A 159 -9.27 2.57 -1.66
C VAL A 159 -9.70 3.80 -0.87
N ILE A 160 -8.82 4.79 -0.69
CA ILE A 160 -9.16 6.07 -0.03
C ILE A 160 -10.36 6.74 -0.72
N GLY A 161 -10.32 6.85 -2.05
CA GLY A 161 -11.40 7.44 -2.83
C GLY A 161 -12.75 6.70 -2.66
N LEU A 162 -12.73 5.36 -2.67
CA LEU A 162 -13.95 4.57 -2.47
C LEU A 162 -14.45 4.61 -1.03
N THR A 163 -13.56 4.66 -0.04
CA THR A 163 -13.93 4.89 1.37
C THR A 163 -14.69 6.21 1.51
N ALA A 164 -14.17 7.30 0.94
CA ALA A 164 -14.85 8.59 0.95
C ALA A 164 -16.21 8.55 0.23
N ALA A 165 -16.29 7.90 -0.94
CA ALA A 165 -17.54 7.77 -1.69
C ALA A 165 -18.62 6.97 -0.92
N LEU A 166 -18.23 5.88 -0.26
CA LEU A 166 -19.12 5.06 0.57
C LEU A 166 -19.58 5.82 1.82
N ALA A 167 -18.67 6.57 2.46
CA ALA A 167 -18.98 7.43 3.59
C ALA A 167 -19.99 8.52 3.21
N MET A 168 -19.80 9.24 2.10
CA MET A 168 -20.77 10.24 1.63
C MET A 168 -22.15 9.64 1.33
N LYS A 169 -22.20 8.39 0.85
CA LYS A 169 -23.47 7.70 0.57
C LYS A 169 -24.22 7.34 1.83
N SER A 170 -23.53 7.09 2.95
CA SER A 170 -24.16 6.77 4.25
C SER A 170 -25.11 7.87 4.73
N GLY A 171 -24.82 9.14 4.38
CA GLY A 171 -25.66 10.29 4.72
C GLY A 171 -26.96 10.40 3.90
N LYS A 172 -27.12 9.62 2.82
CA LYS A 172 -28.26 9.74 1.89
C LYS A 172 -29.27 8.58 1.97
N SER A 173 -28.95 7.48 2.65
CA SER A 173 -29.80 6.28 2.71
C SER A 173 -29.86 5.73 4.11
N SER A 174 -31.07 5.63 4.69
CA SER A 174 -31.26 5.12 6.06
C SER A 174 -30.84 3.65 6.21
N LYS A 175 -31.10 2.81 5.20
CA LYS A 175 -30.66 1.40 5.19
C LYS A 175 -29.14 1.27 5.12
N TRP A 176 -28.49 2.07 4.28
CA TRP A 176 -27.03 2.06 4.18
C TRP A 176 -26.36 2.71 5.40
N SER A 177 -26.95 3.77 5.96
CA SER A 177 -26.50 4.40 7.19
C SER A 177 -26.40 3.39 8.33
N PHE A 178 -27.39 2.51 8.49
CA PHE A 178 -27.35 1.47 9.51
C PHE A 178 -26.19 0.46 9.29
N LEU A 179 -26.01 -0.01 8.05
CA LEU A 179 -24.96 -0.99 7.71
C LEU A 179 -23.55 -0.39 7.75
N SER A 180 -23.40 0.86 7.35
CA SER A 180 -22.11 1.57 7.34
C SER A 180 -21.50 1.73 8.73
N ARG A 181 -22.29 1.58 9.81
CA ARG A 181 -21.77 1.57 11.19
C ARG A 181 -20.85 0.39 11.49
N PHE A 182 -20.90 -0.65 10.66
CA PHE A 182 -20.06 -1.83 10.78
C PHE A 182 -18.87 -1.81 9.81
N LEU A 183 -18.80 -0.82 8.92
CA LEU A 183 -17.71 -0.66 7.97
C LEU A 183 -16.86 0.55 8.32
N PRO A 184 -15.54 0.46 8.13
CA PRO A 184 -14.72 1.64 7.91
C PRO A 184 -14.80 2.13 6.45
#